data_AF-A0A1B3ZEW0-F1
#
_entry.id   AF-A0A1B3ZEW0-F1
#
_cell.length_a   1.000
_cell.length_b   1.000
_cell.length_c   1.000
_cell.angle_alpha   90.00
_cell.angle_beta   90.00
_cell.angle_gamma   90.00
#
_symmetry.space_group_name_H-M   'P 1'
#
loop_
_entity.id
_entity.type
_entity.pdbx_description
1 polymer ?
#
loop_
_entity_poly.entity_id
_entity_poly.type
_entity_poly.pdbx_seq_one_letter_code
_entity_poly.pdbx_strand_id
1 'polypeptide(L)'
;MILTYDGLCLFEFSTALETLGTPPSGWEDRWYNVAVASADGPHLRSGGGLQLAIDGGLELLDKAETILVPGWRAVSEQVPATLVKALRSAQHADSGVIAPIIPR
;
A
#
# COMPACT_ATOMS: atom_id res chain seq x y z
N MET A 1 1.63 0.41 6.47
CA MET A 1 1.21 -0.63 5.51
C MET A 1 1.24 -0.05 4.09
N ILE A 2 1.70 -0.80 3.10
CA ILE A 2 1.70 -0.43 1.68
C ILE A 2 0.67 -1.27 0.94
N LEU A 3 -0.32 -0.64 0.30
CA LEU A 3 -1.31 -1.32 -0.52
C LEU A 3 -0.70 -1.70 -1.88
N THR A 4 -0.95 -2.92 -2.32
CA THR A 4 -0.50 -3.47 -3.59
C THR A 4 -1.65 -4.16 -4.32
N TYR A 5 -1.48 -4.35 -5.62
CA TYR A 5 -2.47 -4.92 -6.52
C TYR A 5 -1.74 -5.45 -7.77
N ASP A 6 -2.41 -6.28 -8.56
CA ASP A 6 -1.82 -6.85 -9.77
C ASP A 6 -1.62 -5.76 -10.81
N GLY A 7 -0.42 -5.71 -11.39
CA GLY A 7 0.01 -4.64 -12.29
C GLY A 7 0.51 -3.37 -11.59
N LEU A 8 0.80 -3.40 -10.28
CA LEU A 8 1.23 -2.19 -9.55
C LEU A 8 2.40 -1.42 -10.19
N CYS A 9 2.39 -0.11 -9.95
CA CYS A 9 3.52 0.77 -10.23
C CYS A 9 4.69 0.45 -9.28
N LEU A 10 5.72 -0.23 -9.79
CA LEU A 10 6.92 -0.55 -9.01
C LEU A 10 7.67 0.68 -8.54
N PHE A 11 7.62 1.80 -9.27
CA PHE A 11 8.33 3.02 -8.87
C PHE A 11 7.80 3.58 -7.55
N GLU A 12 6.48 3.75 -7.42
CA GLU A 12 5.86 4.26 -6.19
C GLU A 12 6.00 3.26 -5.05
N PHE A 13 5.80 1.97 -5.34
CA PHE A 13 5.97 0.89 -4.36
C PHE A 13 7.40 0.80 -3.82
N SER A 14 8.39 0.78 -4.70
CA SER A 14 9.81 0.70 -4.31
C SER A 14 10.23 1.95 -3.55
N THR A 15 9.76 3.13 -3.96
CA THR A 15 10.06 4.38 -3.25
C THR A 15 9.53 4.35 -1.81
N ALA A 16 8.31 3.85 -1.61
CA ALA A 16 7.73 3.66 -0.27
C ALA A 16 8.54 2.67 0.58
N LEU A 17 8.93 1.53 0.00
CA LEU A 17 9.76 0.53 0.68
C LEU A 17 11.14 1.05 1.03
N GLU A 18 11.84 1.71 0.11
CA GLU A 18 13.19 2.24 0.36
C GLU A 18 13.16 3.34 1.42
N THR A 19 12.10 4.16 1.43
CA THR A 19 11.98 5.27 2.39
C THR A 19 11.60 4.80 3.79
N LEU A 20 10.73 3.78 3.90
CA LEU A 20 10.12 3.40 5.18
C LEU A 20 10.56 2.03 5.70
N GLY A 21 11.03 1.14 4.83
CA GLY A 21 11.29 -0.26 5.13
C GLY A 21 12.56 -0.50 5.94
N THR A 22 13.53 0.41 5.88
CA THR A 22 14.75 0.31 6.69
C THR A 22 14.89 1.53 7.59
N PRO A 23 14.95 1.34 8.92
CA PRO A 23 15.18 2.45 9.84
C PRO A 23 16.57 3.07 9.63
N PRO A 24 16.69 4.40 9.68
CA PRO A 24 17.98 5.05 9.90
C PRO A 24 18.60 4.58 11.22
N SER A 25 19.93 4.57 11.30
CA SER A 25 20.64 4.17 12.52
C SER A 25 20.19 5.01 13.72
N GLY A 26 19.80 4.34 14.82
CA GLY A 26 19.34 4.96 16.06
C GLY A 26 17.85 5.32 16.10
N TRP A 27 17.07 4.87 15.12
CA TRP A 27 15.61 5.10 15.03
C TRP A 27 14.78 3.82 15.10
N GLU A 28 15.40 2.66 15.32
CA GLU A 28 14.80 1.33 15.17
C GLU A 28 13.48 1.19 15.96
N ASP A 29 13.41 1.71 17.19
CA ASP A 29 12.24 1.61 18.09
C ASP A 29 11.10 2.59 17.75
N ARG A 30 11.35 3.58 16.88
CA ARG A 30 10.39 4.65 16.53
C ARG A 30 10.15 4.75 15.04
N TRP A 31 10.62 3.77 14.28
CA TRP A 31 10.45 3.71 12.85
C TRP A 31 9.21 2.92 12.46
N TYR A 32 8.88 2.93 11.18
CA TYR A 32 7.74 2.20 10.66
C TYR A 32 8.02 0.70 10.65
N ASN A 33 7.06 -0.08 11.14
CA ASN A 33 6.95 -1.49 10.79
C ASN A 33 6.14 -1.60 9.50
N VAL A 34 6.80 -1.95 8.39
CA VAL A 34 6.18 -1.97 7.07
C VAL A 34 5.62 -3.36 6.79
N ALA A 35 4.34 -3.42 6.44
CA ALA A 35 3.66 -4.60 5.90
C ALA A 35 3.09 -4.31 4.50
N VAL A 36 3.12 -5.30 3.62
CA VAL A 36 2.62 -5.26 2.25
C VAL A 36 1.29 -5.99 2.17
N ALA A 37 0.22 -5.25 1.85
CA ALA A 37 -1.13 -5.80 1.72
C ALA A 37 -1.56 -5.87 0.27
N SER A 38 -2.23 -6.96 -0.13
CA SER A 38 -2.75 -7.14 -1.49
C SER A 38 -4.25 -6.91 -1.58
N ALA A 39 -4.67 -6.17 -2.60
CA ALA A 39 -6.08 -6.04 -2.99
C ALA A 39 -6.59 -7.20 -3.86
N ASP A 40 -5.70 -7.94 -4.53
CA ASP A 40 -6.07 -8.97 -5.52
C ASP A 40 -5.68 -10.41 -5.11
N GLY A 41 -5.23 -10.59 -3.87
CA GLY A 41 -4.87 -11.90 -3.31
C GLY A 41 -3.36 -12.20 -3.32
N PRO A 42 -2.97 -13.46 -3.02
CA PRO A 42 -1.62 -13.82 -2.59
C PRO A 42 -0.53 -13.80 -3.66
N HIS A 43 -0.92 -13.67 -4.94
CA HIS A 43 0.00 -13.76 -6.06
C HIS A 43 -0.14 -12.51 -6.91
N LEU A 44 0.82 -11.60 -6.79
CA LEU A 44 0.87 -10.37 -7.55
C LEU A 44 2.03 -10.38 -8.54
N ARG A 45 1.80 -9.83 -9.72
CA ARG A 45 2.87 -9.47 -10.67
C ARG A 45 2.85 -7.97 -10.90
N SER A 46 4.02 -7.35 -10.93
CA SER A 46 4.13 -6.00 -11.44
C SER A 46 3.91 -5.95 -12.95
N GLY A 47 3.66 -4.74 -13.48
CA GLY A 47 3.60 -4.54 -14.93
C GLY A 47 4.87 -5.00 -15.68
N GLY A 48 6.01 -5.08 -15.01
CA GLY A 48 7.27 -5.61 -15.54
C GLY A 48 7.47 -7.13 -15.35
N GLY A 49 6.50 -7.84 -14.79
CA GLY A 49 6.54 -9.30 -14.61
C GLY A 49 7.22 -9.80 -13.34
N LEU A 50 7.64 -8.92 -12.43
CA LEU A 50 8.21 -9.32 -11.13
C LEU A 50 7.12 -9.82 -10.19
N GLN A 51 7.38 -10.90 -9.49
CA GLN A 51 6.50 -11.38 -8.42
C GLN A 51 6.85 -10.70 -7.09
N LEU A 52 5.82 -10.35 -6.33
CA LEU A 52 5.97 -9.74 -5.02
C LEU A 52 5.58 -10.72 -3.92
N ALA A 53 6.37 -10.77 -2.86
CA ALA A 53 5.93 -11.32 -1.59
C ALA A 53 4.96 -10.34 -0.93
N ILE A 54 3.89 -10.86 -0.35
CA ILE A 54 2.91 -10.07 0.40
C ILE A 54 2.75 -10.65 1.80
N ASP A 55 2.44 -9.78 2.76
CA ASP A 55 2.25 -10.17 4.16
C ASP A 55 0.79 -10.56 4.46
N GLY A 56 -0.15 -10.08 3.65
CA GLY A 56 -1.57 -10.36 3.82
C GLY A 56 -2.46 -9.62 2.82
N GLY A 57 -3.76 -9.71 3.03
CA GLY A 57 -4.78 -9.00 2.26
C GLY A 57 -5.26 -7.71 2.94
N LEU A 58 -6.47 -7.29 2.57
CA LEU A 58 -7.09 -6.06 3.07
C LEU A 58 -7.39 -6.09 4.58
N GLU A 59 -7.39 -7.25 5.23
CA GLU A 59 -7.51 -7.39 6.68
C GLU A 59 -6.37 -6.71 7.46
N LEU A 60 -5.26 -6.40 6.79
CA LEU A 60 -4.15 -5.64 7.38
C LEU A 60 -4.46 -4.14 7.52
N LEU A 61 -5.44 -3.62 6.78
CA LEU A 61 -5.83 -2.20 6.83
C LEU A 61 -6.31 -1.81 8.23
N ASP A 62 -7.07 -2.68 8.90
CA ASP A 62 -7.63 -2.42 10.23
C ASP A 62 -6.57 -2.30 11.33
N LYS A 63 -5.33 -2.74 11.05
CA LYS A 63 -4.19 -2.68 11.98
C LYS A 63 -3.20 -1.57 11.63
N ALA A 64 -3.42 -0.86 10.53
CA ALA A 64 -2.47 0.07 9.97
C ALA A 64 -2.71 1.49 10.51
N GLU A 65 -1.72 2.03 11.22
CA GLU A 65 -1.71 3.46 11.61
C GLU A 65 -1.46 4.37 10.41
N THR A 66 -0.72 3.88 9.41
CA THR A 66 -0.48 4.59 8.15
C THR A 66 -0.68 3.65 6.99
N ILE A 67 -1.53 4.07 6.04
CA ILE A 67 -1.84 3.35 4.81
C ILE A 67 -1.27 4.15 3.64
N LEU A 68 -0.29 3.58 2.96
CA LEU A 68 0.23 4.11 1.71
C LEU A 68 -0.51 3.46 0.55
N VAL A 69 -1.17 4.29 -0.25
CA VAL A 69 -1.91 3.90 -1.45
C VAL A 69 -1.13 4.41 -2.65
N PRO A 70 -0.46 3.54 -3.42
CA PRO A 70 0.09 3.92 -4.72
C PRO A 70 -1.01 4.38 -5.68
N GLY A 71 -0.62 4.96 -6.83
CA GLY A 71 -1.51 5.19 -7.96
C GLY A 71 -2.31 3.95 -8.31
N TRP A 72 -3.48 4.11 -8.92
CA TRP A 72 -4.29 2.98 -9.37
C TRP A 72 -3.93 2.61 -10.82
N ARG A 73 -4.20 1.36 -11.19
CA ARG A 73 -3.85 0.73 -12.49
C ARG A 73 -4.01 1.65 -13.70
N ALA A 74 -5.14 2.35 -13.80
CA ALA A 74 -5.39 3.38 -14.80
C ALA A 74 -6.51 4.33 -14.33
N VAL A 75 -6.55 5.54 -14.88
CA VAL A 75 -7.62 6.52 -14.62
C VAL A 75 -8.99 6.00 -15.09
N SER A 76 -9.01 5.19 -16.14
CA SER A 76 -10.23 4.57 -16.69
C SER A 76 -10.69 3.33 -15.92
N GLU A 77 -9.84 2.77 -15.05
CA GLU A 77 -10.16 1.55 -14.31
C GLU A 77 -10.77 1.88 -12.96
N GLN A 78 -11.94 1.33 -12.68
CA GLN A 78 -12.64 1.58 -11.43
C GLN A 78 -11.93 0.86 -10.27
N VAL A 79 -11.76 1.58 -9.17
CA VAL A 79 -11.33 0.97 -7.90
C VAL A 79 -12.46 0.09 -7.37
N PRO A 80 -12.21 -1.20 -7.05
CA PRO A 80 -13.23 -2.09 -6.51
C PRO A 80 -13.93 -1.50 -5.29
N ALA A 81 -15.27 -1.57 -5.26
CA ALA A 81 -16.05 -1.03 -4.15
C ALA A 81 -15.69 -1.66 -2.80
N THR A 82 -15.24 -2.92 -2.81
CA THR A 82 -14.71 -3.63 -1.63
C THR A 82 -13.47 -2.96 -1.07
N LEU A 83 -12.52 -2.58 -1.93
CA LEU A 83 -11.31 -1.86 -1.54
C LEU A 83 -11.62 -0.45 -1.03
N VAL A 84 -12.49 0.29 -1.73
CA VAL A 84 -12.93 1.62 -1.27
C VAL A 84 -13.58 1.54 0.11
N LYS A 85 -14.44 0.53 0.32
CA LYS A 85 -15.08 0.30 1.63
C LYS A 85 -14.04 -0.02 2.69
N ALA A 86 -13.09 -0.91 2.42
CA ALA A 86 -12.04 -1.29 3.36
C ALA A 86 -11.18 -0.08 3.77
N LEU A 87 -10.75 0.74 2.79
CA LEU A 87 -9.99 1.96 3.05
C LEU A 87 -10.77 2.96 3.91
N ARG A 88 -12.06 3.14 3.63
CA ARG A 88 -12.93 4.02 4.43
C ARG A 88 -13.15 3.49 5.85
N SER A 89 -13.26 2.17 6.01
CA SER A 89 -13.44 1.54 7.32
C SER A 89 -12.17 1.61 8.17
N ALA A 90 -11.00 1.50 7.56
CA ALA A 90 -9.72 1.66 8.23
C ALA A 90 -9.40 3.12 8.59
N GLN A 91 -10.13 4.09 8.02
CA GLN A 91 -9.96 5.49 8.32
C GLN A 91 -10.62 5.85 9.66
N HIS A 92 -9.85 5.75 10.74
CA HIS A 92 -10.15 6.25 12.08
C HIS A 92 -9.34 7.52 12.42
N ALA A 93 -9.63 8.15 13.56
CA ALA A 93 -9.08 9.47 13.93
C ALA A 93 -7.53 9.54 13.90
N ASP A 94 -6.87 8.42 14.18
CA ASP A 94 -5.42 8.32 14.26
C ASP A 94 -4.77 7.68 13.01
N SER A 95 -5.56 7.22 12.02
CA SER A 95 -4.99 6.69 10.75
C SER A 95 -4.75 7.79 9.74
N GLY A 96 -3.53 7.81 9.19
CA GLY A 96 -3.20 8.57 7.99
C GLY A 96 -3.34 7.72 6.72
N VAL A 97 -3.95 8.28 5.68
CA VAL A 97 -3.89 7.73 4.31
C VAL A 97 -2.98 8.63 3.47
N ILE A 98 -1.89 8.08 2.95
CA ILE A 98 -0.99 8.75 2.01
C ILE A 98 -1.33 8.24 0.62
N ALA A 99 -1.85 9.12 -0.23
CA ALA A 99 -2.26 8.81 -1.60
C ALA A 99 -1.55 9.75 -2.61
N PRO A 100 -1.47 9.38 -3.88
CA PRO A 100 -0.81 10.20 -4.89
C PRO A 100 -1.59 11.49 -5.11
N ILE A 101 -0.88 12.55 -5.44
CA ILE A 101 -1.49 13.81 -5.88
C ILE A 101 -1.97 13.59 -7.32
N ILE A 102 -3.28 13.49 -7.53
CA ILE A 102 -3.87 13.44 -8.87
C ILE A 102 -4.00 14.90 -9.35
N PRO A 103 -3.25 15.33 -10.40
CA PRO A 103 -3.44 16.65 -10.99
C PRO A 103 -4.85 16.72 -11.61
N ARG A 104 -5.48 17.89 -11.48
CA ARG A 104 -6.81 18.16 -12.06
C ARG A 104 -6.83 18.04 -13.57
#